data_AF-A0A955E8S7-F1
#
_entry.id   AF-A0A955E8S7-F1
#
_cell.length_a   1.000
_cell.length_b   1.000
_cell.length_c   1.000
_cell.angle_alpha   90.00
_cell.angle_beta   90.00
_cell.angle_gamma   90.00
#
_symmetry.space_group_name_H-M   'P 1'
#
loop_
_entity.id
_entity.type
_entity.pdbx_description
1 polymer ?
#
loop_
_entity_poly.entity_id
_entity_poly.type
_entity_poly.pdbx_seq_one_letter_code
_entity_poly.pdbx_strand_id
1 'polypeptide(L)'
;MIRTVLVSGLMALVVCAHASAQTTWSGVLSEESFEIQPDEDDPNIYTDHATIAVAMPGTFSFDFSSAGETEITVTWTAPPGQFIEIAVPADAISAYAGIDFDGKGGSVAETSAVSLEFFGASGSPLPAADVSDMDMTTGGPNTSIVWIDLVPGETYRFQSITGTATFSDGVDFVITDQPFARFEIFGYAELAGDGTNNPGQWVRLVTPSCPGDVNGDMMVDVDDLNAILSAWGTNVGAGDPRDLANNDGIVDVDDLNVVLGNWGNNCP
;
A
#
# COMPACT_ATOMS: atom_id res chain seq x y z
N MET A 1 -28.24 -34.95 -2.89
CA MET A 1 -28.66 -34.04 -3.97
C MET A 1 -28.27 -32.64 -3.53
N ILE A 2 -27.00 -32.28 -3.78
CA ILE A 2 -26.40 -30.99 -3.39
C ILE A 2 -26.10 -30.29 -4.71
N ARG A 3 -26.74 -29.15 -4.95
CA ARG A 3 -26.49 -28.30 -6.12
C ARG A 3 -25.34 -27.36 -5.78
N THR A 4 -24.18 -27.62 -6.39
CA THR A 4 -23.09 -26.66 -6.51
C THR A 4 -23.47 -25.64 -7.58
N VAL A 5 -23.56 -24.37 -7.23
CA VAL A 5 -23.67 -23.27 -8.20
C VAL A 5 -22.25 -22.74 -8.42
N LEU A 6 -21.66 -23.07 -9.58
CA LEU A 6 -20.52 -22.34 -10.12
C LEU A 6 -21.06 -21.02 -10.70
N VAL A 7 -20.58 -19.89 -10.18
CA VAL A 7 -20.71 -18.61 -10.87
C VAL A 7 -19.42 -18.42 -11.66
N SER A 8 -19.46 -18.76 -12.94
CA SER A 8 -18.43 -18.42 -13.93
C SER A 8 -18.70 -17.00 -14.45
N GLY A 9 -17.91 -16.03 -14.02
CA GLY A 9 -17.86 -14.70 -14.62
C GLY A 9 -16.83 -14.68 -15.75
N LEU A 10 -17.29 -14.91 -16.98
CA LEU A 10 -16.51 -14.68 -18.21
C LEU A 10 -16.63 -13.19 -18.53
N MET A 11 -15.56 -12.42 -18.32
CA MET A 11 -15.48 -11.03 -18.78
C MET A 11 -14.66 -11.00 -20.08
N ALA A 12 -15.33 -11.18 -21.20
CA ALA A 12 -14.76 -10.87 -22.51
C ALA A 12 -15.10 -9.41 -22.83
N LEU A 13 -14.11 -8.53 -22.75
CA LEU A 13 -14.21 -7.15 -23.21
C LEU A 13 -13.29 -6.97 -24.41
N VAL A 14 -13.86 -7.06 -25.61
CA VAL A 14 -13.24 -6.51 -26.82
C VAL A 14 -13.75 -5.09 -26.94
N VAL A 15 -12.91 -4.11 -26.61
CA VAL A 15 -13.14 -2.70 -26.89
C VAL A 15 -11.92 -2.17 -27.65
N CYS A 16 -12.05 -2.07 -28.98
CA CYS A 16 -11.25 -1.14 -29.76
C CYS A 16 -11.92 0.24 -29.64
N ALA A 17 -11.51 1.01 -28.65
CA ALA A 17 -11.67 2.45 -28.55
C ALA A 17 -10.60 2.93 -27.54
N HIS A 18 -9.99 4.09 -27.78
CA HIS A 18 -8.95 4.69 -26.94
C HIS A 18 -9.50 5.13 -25.57
N ALA A 19 -9.99 4.17 -24.78
CA ALA A 19 -10.43 4.36 -23.42
C ALA A 19 -9.22 4.10 -22.52
N SER A 20 -8.80 5.11 -21.76
CA SER A 20 -7.93 4.91 -20.61
C SER A 20 -8.64 3.94 -19.66
N ALA A 21 -8.24 2.67 -19.69
CA ALA A 21 -8.83 1.64 -18.85
C ALA A 21 -8.24 1.77 -17.44
N GLN A 22 -8.87 2.60 -16.61
CA GLN A 22 -8.52 2.67 -15.19
C GLN A 22 -8.95 1.34 -14.53
N THR A 23 -7.96 0.58 -14.04
CA THR A 23 -8.20 -0.70 -13.35
C THR A 23 -7.74 -0.57 -11.91
N THR A 24 -8.60 -0.90 -10.95
CA THR A 24 -8.31 -0.84 -9.51
C THR A 24 -8.24 -2.24 -8.93
N TRP A 25 -7.22 -2.51 -8.11
CA TRP A 25 -6.98 -3.82 -7.50
C TRP A 25 -6.91 -3.72 -5.97
N SER A 26 -7.25 -4.80 -5.26
CA SER A 26 -7.09 -4.93 -3.80
C SER A 26 -6.45 -6.28 -3.47
N GLY A 27 -5.58 -6.33 -2.47
CA GLY A 27 -4.78 -7.53 -2.17
C GLY A 27 -4.56 -7.80 -0.69
N VAL A 28 -4.11 -9.02 -0.38
CA VAL A 28 -3.83 -9.51 0.98
C VAL A 28 -2.32 -9.40 1.25
N LEU A 29 -1.98 -9.02 2.48
CA LEU A 29 -0.61 -8.84 2.92
C LEU A 29 0.08 -10.12 3.40
N SER A 30 1.36 -10.23 3.10
CA SER A 30 2.31 -11.02 3.89
C SER A 30 3.56 -10.19 4.19
N GLU A 31 3.89 -10.06 5.48
CA GLU A 31 5.17 -9.53 5.96
C GLU A 31 6.22 -10.61 5.68
N GLU A 32 7.00 -10.44 4.61
CA GLU A 32 8.01 -11.40 4.21
C GLU A 32 9.41 -10.83 4.39
N SER A 33 10.16 -11.52 5.25
CA SER A 33 11.62 -11.45 5.45
C SER A 33 12.21 -10.15 5.96
N PHE A 34 13.05 -10.33 6.97
CA PHE A 34 13.92 -9.34 7.59
C PHE A 34 15.35 -9.84 7.39
N GLU A 35 16.20 -9.03 6.77
CA GLU A 35 17.61 -9.37 6.58
C GLU A 35 18.50 -8.16 6.85
N ILE A 36 19.16 -8.14 8.02
CA ILE A 36 20.29 -7.25 8.25
C ILE A 36 21.48 -7.84 7.52
N GLN A 37 21.98 -7.13 6.51
CA GLN A 37 23.30 -7.40 5.95
C GLN A 37 24.24 -6.24 6.27
N PRO A 38 25.49 -6.52 6.71
CA PRO A 38 26.52 -5.49 6.71
C PRO A 38 26.80 -5.08 5.27
N ASP A 39 26.98 -3.79 5.03
CA ASP A 39 27.40 -3.28 3.73
C ASP A 39 28.75 -3.89 3.33
N GLU A 40 28.87 -4.33 2.07
CA GLU A 40 30.08 -5.01 1.57
C GLU A 40 31.32 -4.09 1.61
N ASP A 41 31.11 -2.77 1.46
CA ASP A 41 32.14 -1.75 1.44
C ASP A 41 32.39 -1.11 2.82
N ASP A 42 31.40 -1.08 3.72
CA ASP A 42 31.56 -0.64 5.12
C ASP A 42 30.86 -1.57 6.14
N PRO A 43 31.61 -2.41 6.89
CA PRO A 43 31.02 -3.34 7.84
C PRO A 43 30.35 -2.67 9.06
N ASN A 44 30.41 -1.34 9.18
CA ASN A 44 29.68 -0.58 10.20
C ASN A 44 28.34 -0.01 9.70
N ILE A 45 28.06 -0.13 8.40
CA ILE A 45 26.78 0.21 7.81
C ILE A 45 25.97 -1.07 7.70
N TYR A 46 24.71 -0.98 8.11
CA TYR A 46 23.76 -2.07 7.98
C TYR A 46 22.60 -1.61 7.12
N THR A 47 22.18 -2.49 6.20
CA THR A 47 20.98 -2.30 5.40
C THR A 47 19.83 -3.03 6.06
N ASP A 48 18.74 -2.31 6.34
CA ASP A 48 17.46 -2.89 6.73
C ASP A 48 16.50 -2.91 5.54
N HIS A 49 15.83 -4.04 5.34
CA HIS A 49 14.86 -4.28 4.28
C HIS A 49 13.53 -4.74 4.91
N ALA A 50 12.51 -3.90 4.82
CA ALA A 50 11.16 -4.22 5.29
C ALA A 50 10.19 -4.20 4.11
N THR A 51 9.36 -5.24 3.99
CA THR A 51 8.54 -5.48 2.80
C THR A 51 7.06 -5.63 3.15
N ILE A 52 6.20 -5.00 2.34
CA ILE A 52 4.78 -5.30 2.25
C ILE A 52 4.51 -5.94 0.89
N ALA A 53 4.28 -7.25 0.87
CA ALA A 53 3.81 -7.94 -0.33
C ALA A 53 2.28 -7.86 -0.42
N VAL A 54 1.75 -7.44 -1.58
CA VAL A 54 0.30 -7.36 -1.81
C VAL A 54 -0.11 -8.33 -2.91
N ALA A 55 -0.97 -9.28 -2.55
CA ALA A 55 -1.48 -10.26 -3.52
C ALA A 55 -2.40 -9.58 -4.55
N MET A 56 -1.98 -9.45 -5.81
CA MET A 56 -2.83 -8.89 -6.87
C MET A 56 -3.75 -9.96 -7.48
N PRO A 57 -5.08 -9.76 -7.53
CA PRO A 57 -6.01 -10.74 -8.08
C PRO A 57 -6.25 -10.52 -9.57
N GLY A 58 -5.24 -10.66 -10.44
CA GLY A 58 -5.52 -10.60 -11.89
C GLY A 58 -4.35 -10.73 -12.86
N THR A 59 -4.72 -10.80 -14.14
CA THR A 59 -3.83 -10.67 -15.29
C THR A 59 -4.14 -9.36 -16.02
N PHE A 60 -3.14 -8.74 -16.62
CA PHE A 60 -3.35 -7.60 -17.50
C PHE A 60 -2.79 -7.88 -18.90
N SER A 61 -3.44 -7.33 -19.91
CA SER A 61 -3.08 -7.49 -21.33
C SER A 61 -3.10 -6.11 -21.98
N PHE A 62 -1.97 -5.70 -22.57
CA PHE A 62 -1.82 -4.45 -23.30
C PHE A 62 -0.92 -4.67 -24.53
N ASP A 63 -1.41 -4.26 -25.71
CA ASP A 63 -0.66 -4.33 -26.96
C ASP A 63 -0.12 -2.94 -27.32
N PHE A 64 1.19 -2.73 -27.11
CA PHE A 64 1.86 -1.46 -27.48
C PHE A 64 2.28 -1.44 -28.94
N SER A 65 2.40 -2.59 -29.61
CA SER A 65 2.86 -2.67 -31.01
C SER A 65 1.95 -1.94 -31.99
N SER A 66 0.68 -1.77 -31.61
CA SER A 66 -0.34 -1.06 -32.37
C SER A 66 -0.80 0.24 -31.72
N ALA A 67 -0.32 0.54 -30.51
CA ALA A 67 -0.65 1.74 -29.79
C ALA A 67 0.37 2.84 -30.14
N GLY A 68 -0.11 4.08 -30.29
CA GLY A 68 0.80 5.22 -30.36
C GLY A 68 1.47 5.47 -29.01
N GLU A 69 2.04 6.65 -28.81
CA GLU A 69 2.45 7.13 -27.49
C GLU A 69 1.30 6.91 -26.49
N THR A 70 1.55 6.05 -25.50
CA THR A 70 0.51 5.54 -24.62
C THR A 70 0.92 5.77 -23.19
N GLU A 71 0.02 6.40 -22.45
CA GLU A 71 0.11 6.56 -21.00
C GLU A 71 -0.55 5.36 -20.32
N ILE A 72 0.17 4.76 -19.36
CA ILE A 72 -0.35 3.73 -18.46
C ILE A 72 -0.38 4.28 -17.06
N THR A 73 -1.51 4.08 -16.39
CA THR A 73 -1.70 4.45 -14.99
C THR A 73 -2.01 3.21 -14.18
N VAL A 74 -1.21 2.97 -13.14
CA VAL A 74 -1.40 1.90 -12.16
C VAL A 74 -1.69 2.53 -10.81
N THR A 75 -2.91 2.34 -10.31
CA THR A 75 -3.29 2.77 -8.96
C THR A 75 -3.39 1.57 -8.04
N TRP A 76 -2.67 1.63 -6.94
CA TRP A 76 -2.82 0.73 -5.81
C TRP A 76 -3.48 1.47 -4.64
N THR A 77 -4.43 0.82 -3.97
CA THR A 77 -5.15 1.38 -2.82
C THR A 77 -5.07 0.39 -1.65
N ALA A 78 -4.77 0.92 -0.47
CA ALA A 78 -4.79 0.16 0.77
C ALA A 78 -6.19 -0.39 1.04
N PRO A 79 -6.31 -1.47 1.84
CA PRO A 79 -7.61 -1.90 2.33
C PRO A 79 -8.38 -0.72 2.94
N PRO A 80 -9.72 -0.68 2.78
CA PRO A 80 -10.54 0.31 3.48
C PRO A 80 -10.19 0.33 4.97
N GLY A 81 -10.02 1.50 5.57
CA GLY A 81 -9.59 1.61 6.97
C GLY A 81 -8.09 1.86 7.14
N GLN A 82 -7.26 1.63 6.12
CA GLN A 82 -5.82 1.46 6.31
C GLN A 82 -4.97 2.41 5.48
N PHE A 83 -3.76 2.64 5.99
CA PHE A 83 -2.68 3.36 5.36
C PHE A 83 -1.48 2.47 5.24
N ILE A 84 -0.69 2.71 4.21
CA ILE A 84 0.73 2.37 4.28
C ILE A 84 1.41 3.43 5.11
N GLU A 85 2.11 3.01 6.16
CA GLU A 85 3.01 3.84 6.95
C GLU A 85 4.45 3.45 6.64
N ILE A 86 5.28 4.48 6.42
CA ILE A 86 6.73 4.40 6.30
C ILE A 86 7.31 5.27 7.42
N ALA A 87 7.72 4.66 8.54
CA ALA A 87 8.20 5.31 9.76
C ALA A 87 9.74 5.22 9.86
N VAL A 88 10.44 6.09 9.14
CA VAL A 88 11.89 6.00 8.94
C VAL A 88 12.65 6.09 10.28
N PRO A 89 13.60 5.18 10.57
CA PRO A 89 14.42 5.26 11.76
C PRO A 89 15.12 6.63 11.90
N ALA A 90 15.09 7.21 13.10
CA ALA A 90 15.67 8.53 13.37
C ALA A 90 17.22 8.53 13.35
N ASP A 91 17.82 7.35 13.51
CA ASP A 91 19.25 7.08 13.46
C ASP A 91 19.72 6.61 12.08
N ALA A 92 18.84 6.60 11.08
CA ALA A 92 19.23 6.35 9.70
C ALA A 92 20.16 7.45 9.17
N ILE A 93 21.23 7.04 8.50
CA ILE A 93 22.16 7.90 7.76
C ILE A 93 21.51 8.33 6.45
N SER A 94 20.89 7.37 5.77
CA SER A 94 20.10 7.54 4.55
C SER A 94 18.93 6.55 4.58
N ALA A 95 17.85 6.89 3.88
CA ALA A 95 16.70 6.01 3.75
C ALA A 95 16.00 6.23 2.42
N TYR A 96 15.48 5.14 1.87
CA TYR A 96 14.77 5.10 0.60
C TYR A 96 13.55 4.19 0.73
N ALA A 97 12.45 4.51 0.07
CA ALA A 97 11.40 3.55 -0.22
C ALA A 97 11.49 3.14 -1.68
N GLY A 98 11.24 1.86 -1.97
CA GLY A 98 10.97 1.43 -3.33
C GLY A 98 9.58 0.83 -3.45
N ILE A 99 8.97 1.09 -4.60
CA ILE A 99 7.76 0.40 -5.04
C ILE A 99 8.14 -0.48 -6.19
N ASP A 100 7.86 -1.77 -6.06
CA ASP A 100 8.21 -2.77 -7.04
C ASP A 100 6.99 -3.51 -7.60
N PHE A 101 7.02 -3.71 -8.91
CA PHE A 101 6.02 -4.44 -9.68
C PHE A 101 6.70 -5.60 -10.40
N ASP A 102 6.42 -6.84 -9.96
CA ASP A 102 6.97 -8.04 -10.59
C ASP A 102 5.94 -8.67 -11.55
N GLY A 103 6.28 -8.69 -12.84
CA GLY A 103 5.53 -9.36 -13.90
C GLY A 103 6.27 -10.60 -14.43
N LYS A 104 5.56 -11.63 -14.89
CA LYS A 104 6.19 -12.87 -15.41
C LYS A 104 6.45 -12.87 -16.94
N GLY A 105 7.59 -12.37 -17.44
CA GLY A 105 8.10 -12.67 -18.81
C GLY A 105 7.73 -11.70 -19.98
N GLY A 106 8.60 -11.54 -21.03
CA GLY A 106 8.49 -10.58 -22.20
C GLY A 106 9.43 -9.31 -22.32
N SER A 107 10.21 -9.05 -23.39
CA SER A 107 11.28 -8.01 -23.38
C SER A 107 10.88 -6.51 -23.16
N VAL A 108 11.84 -5.71 -22.64
CA VAL A 108 11.73 -4.28 -22.21
C VAL A 108 11.62 -3.27 -23.35
N ALA A 109 10.88 -2.18 -23.08
CA ALA A 109 11.21 -0.84 -23.58
C ALA A 109 11.43 0.14 -22.44
N GLU A 110 12.46 0.99 -22.56
CA GLU A 110 12.73 2.10 -21.64
C GLU A 110 11.58 3.10 -21.68
N THR A 111 11.08 3.49 -20.50
CA THR A 111 10.09 4.56 -20.39
C THR A 111 10.80 5.91 -20.26
N SER A 112 10.25 6.96 -20.84
CA SER A 112 10.90 8.29 -20.82
C SER A 112 10.36 9.22 -19.75
N ALA A 113 9.21 8.88 -19.16
CA ALA A 113 8.57 9.68 -18.12
C ALA A 113 7.75 8.78 -17.21
N VAL A 114 8.07 8.80 -15.92
CA VAL A 114 7.30 8.15 -14.86
C VAL A 114 6.97 9.21 -13.82
N SER A 115 5.72 9.25 -13.37
CA SER A 115 5.29 10.07 -12.24
C SER A 115 4.61 9.22 -11.17
N LEU A 116 4.76 9.63 -9.93
CA LEU A 116 4.05 9.05 -8.79
C LEU A 116 3.17 10.12 -8.14
N GLU A 117 1.93 9.74 -7.86
CA GLU A 117 0.99 10.52 -7.06
C GLU A 117 0.53 9.72 -5.84
N PHE A 118 0.60 10.33 -4.67
CA PHE A 118 0.15 9.73 -3.41
C PHE A 118 -1.13 10.43 -2.96
N PHE A 119 -2.15 9.65 -2.62
CA PHE A 119 -3.43 10.18 -2.13
C PHE A 119 -3.71 9.74 -0.70
N GLY A 120 -4.52 10.56 -0.03
CA GLY A 120 -4.77 10.40 1.40
C GLY A 120 -3.49 10.59 2.21
N ALA A 121 -2.53 11.40 1.74
CA ALA A 121 -1.28 11.54 2.45
C ALA A 121 -1.48 12.25 3.80
N SER A 122 -0.95 11.67 4.88
CA SER A 122 -0.88 12.31 6.19
C SER A 122 0.52 12.15 6.79
N GLY A 123 0.88 13.00 7.76
CA GLY A 123 2.25 13.09 8.27
C GLY A 123 3.10 14.04 7.42
N SER A 124 4.36 13.70 7.21
CA SER A 124 5.27 14.52 6.42
C SER A 124 4.96 14.42 4.93
N PRO A 125 5.07 15.54 4.18
CA PRO A 125 4.88 15.47 2.73
C PRO A 125 5.91 14.51 2.17
N LEU A 126 5.44 13.54 1.39
CA LEU A 126 6.36 12.70 0.63
C LEU A 126 7.19 13.62 -0.27
N PRO A 127 8.52 13.51 -0.22
CA PRO A 127 9.38 14.30 -1.10
C PRO A 127 9.04 13.97 -2.54
N ALA A 128 9.38 14.88 -3.45
CA ALA A 128 9.28 14.59 -4.87
C ALA A 128 10.07 13.30 -5.12
N ALA A 129 9.39 12.27 -5.63
CA ALA A 129 10.05 11.03 -5.98
C ALA A 129 11.05 11.34 -7.10
N ASP A 130 12.33 11.08 -6.87
CA ASP A 130 13.30 10.98 -7.93
C ASP A 130 13.08 9.63 -8.61
N VAL A 131 12.11 9.63 -9.54
CA VAL A 131 11.81 8.42 -10.30
C VAL A 131 12.97 8.14 -11.24
N SER A 132 13.79 7.17 -10.84
CA SER A 132 15.04 6.84 -11.54
C SER A 132 14.79 5.98 -12.77
N ASP A 133 13.83 5.05 -12.73
CA ASP A 133 13.37 4.31 -13.90
C ASP A 133 12.08 3.53 -13.59
N MET A 134 11.27 3.20 -14.60
CA MET A 134 10.28 2.11 -14.53
C MET A 134 10.68 1.09 -15.57
N ASP A 135 11.44 0.09 -15.12
CA ASP A 135 11.99 -0.93 -16.00
C ASP A 135 11.15 -2.21 -15.92
N MET A 136 10.48 -2.58 -17.02
CA MET A 136 9.74 -3.83 -17.14
C MET A 136 10.64 -4.89 -17.77
N THR A 137 11.63 -5.38 -17.02
CA THR A 137 12.53 -6.45 -17.47
C THR A 137 11.86 -7.79 -17.57
N THR A 138 12.41 -8.70 -18.37
CA THR A 138 11.99 -10.09 -18.40
C THR A 138 13.12 -11.09 -18.54
N GLY A 139 12.94 -12.22 -17.86
CA GLY A 139 13.90 -13.33 -17.83
C GLY A 139 14.59 -13.53 -16.47
N GLY A 140 14.25 -12.71 -15.46
CA GLY A 140 14.65 -12.84 -14.05
C GLY A 140 13.51 -12.44 -13.10
N PRO A 141 13.73 -12.29 -11.78
CA PRO A 141 12.82 -11.49 -10.96
C PRO A 141 12.81 -10.07 -11.55
N ASN A 142 11.67 -9.66 -12.06
CA ASN A 142 11.57 -8.46 -12.86
C ASN A 142 11.11 -7.35 -11.95
N THR A 143 11.91 -6.31 -11.78
CA THR A 143 11.60 -5.31 -10.78
C THR A 143 11.52 -3.93 -11.39
N SER A 144 10.31 -3.42 -11.59
CA SER A 144 10.10 -1.99 -11.87
C SER A 144 10.15 -1.24 -10.55
N ILE A 145 11.31 -0.71 -10.19
CA ILE A 145 11.52 -0.06 -8.89
C ILE A 145 11.49 1.45 -9.05
N VAL A 146 10.49 2.09 -8.45
CA VAL A 146 10.55 3.54 -8.22
C VAL A 146 11.13 3.80 -6.85
N TRP A 147 12.26 4.51 -6.81
CA TRP A 147 12.92 4.93 -5.58
C TRP A 147 12.42 6.30 -5.10
N ILE A 148 12.28 6.44 -3.80
CA ILE A 148 11.88 7.67 -3.13
C ILE A 148 12.86 7.92 -2.00
N ASP A 149 13.60 9.03 -2.06
CA ASP A 149 14.45 9.47 -0.95
C ASP A 149 13.57 9.79 0.26
N LEU A 150 13.92 9.30 1.43
CA LEU A 150 13.18 9.57 2.66
C LEU A 150 14.06 10.31 3.65
N VAL A 151 13.43 11.07 4.54
CA VAL A 151 14.12 11.81 5.59
C VAL A 151 14.16 10.97 6.87
N PRO A 152 15.34 10.69 7.43
CA PRO A 152 15.47 10.01 8.72
C PRO A 152 14.61 10.64 9.83
N GLY A 153 13.88 9.81 10.57
CA GLY A 153 13.01 10.22 11.67
C GLY A 153 11.61 10.71 11.26
N GLU A 154 11.34 10.83 9.95
CA GLU A 154 10.02 11.21 9.46
C GLU A 154 9.08 10.00 9.35
N THR A 155 7.78 10.28 9.41
CA THR A 155 6.73 9.28 9.16
C THR A 155 5.85 9.74 8.01
N TYR A 156 5.72 8.85 7.02
CA TYR A 156 4.89 9.05 5.85
C TYR A 156 3.70 8.11 5.90
N ARG A 157 2.51 8.60 5.61
CA ARG A 157 1.30 7.77 5.50
C ARG A 157 0.56 8.10 4.23
N PHE A 158 0.09 7.09 3.51
CA PHE A 158 -0.76 7.27 2.33
C PHE A 158 -1.75 6.11 2.16
N GLN A 159 -2.91 6.40 1.57
CA GLN A 159 -3.98 5.43 1.32
C GLN A 159 -3.87 4.79 -0.06
N SER A 160 -3.37 5.54 -1.05
CA SER A 160 -3.16 4.99 -2.39
C SER A 160 -1.97 5.64 -3.05
N ILE A 161 -1.35 4.87 -3.94
CA ILE A 161 -0.27 5.33 -4.81
C ILE A 161 -0.69 5.10 -6.26
N THR A 162 -0.47 6.10 -7.10
CA THR A 162 -0.70 6.02 -8.53
C THR A 162 0.61 6.26 -9.25
N GLY A 163 1.09 5.26 -9.99
CA GLY A 163 2.21 5.41 -10.91
C GLY A 163 1.69 5.60 -12.32
N THR A 164 2.19 6.62 -13.01
CA THR A 164 1.90 6.87 -14.43
C THR A 164 3.18 6.78 -15.22
N ALA A 165 3.20 6.03 -16.32
CA ALA A 165 4.33 5.92 -17.21
C ALA A 165 3.91 6.13 -18.67
N THR A 166 4.71 6.88 -19.43
CA THR A 166 4.49 7.11 -20.86
C THR A 166 5.48 6.28 -21.68
N PHE A 167 4.92 5.48 -22.57
CA PHE A 167 5.68 4.65 -23.51
C PHE A 167 5.75 5.37 -24.86
N SER A 168 6.97 5.50 -25.40
CA SER A 168 7.20 6.17 -26.67
C SER A 168 6.72 5.34 -27.88
N ASP A 169 6.41 6.03 -28.98
CA ASP A 169 6.07 5.40 -30.26
C ASP A 169 7.18 4.44 -30.72
N GLY A 170 6.80 3.24 -31.18
CA GLY A 170 7.74 2.27 -31.77
C GLY A 170 8.24 1.18 -30.84
N VAL A 171 7.68 1.09 -29.62
CA VAL A 171 7.85 -0.05 -28.72
C VAL A 171 7.04 -1.24 -29.26
N ASP A 172 7.72 -2.18 -29.94
CA ASP A 172 7.11 -3.41 -30.44
C ASP A 172 7.03 -4.46 -29.32
N PHE A 173 6.15 -4.21 -28.33
CA PHE A 173 5.94 -5.11 -27.20
C PHE A 173 4.46 -5.32 -26.91
N VAL A 174 4.12 -6.55 -26.53
CA VAL A 174 2.75 -6.96 -26.19
C VAL A 174 2.80 -7.68 -24.85
N ILE A 175 2.14 -7.10 -23.85
CA ILE A 175 1.81 -7.78 -22.61
C ILE A 175 0.53 -8.55 -22.87
N THR A 176 0.55 -9.88 -22.86
CA THR A 176 -0.67 -10.69 -23.00
C THR A 176 -0.82 -11.62 -21.83
N ASP A 177 -1.92 -11.47 -21.10
CA ASP A 177 -2.41 -12.27 -20.00
C ASP A 177 -1.35 -12.51 -18.93
N GLN A 178 -0.51 -11.49 -18.67
CA GLN A 178 0.55 -11.63 -17.70
C GLN A 178 -0.02 -11.45 -16.29
N PRO A 179 0.11 -12.46 -15.40
CA PRO A 179 -0.19 -12.26 -14.01
C PRO A 179 0.89 -11.34 -13.42
N PHE A 180 0.46 -10.33 -12.66
CA PHE A 180 1.38 -9.74 -11.69
C PHE A 180 1.73 -10.82 -10.68
N ALA A 181 3.02 -11.10 -10.54
CA ALA A 181 3.52 -12.05 -9.56
C ALA A 181 3.43 -11.46 -8.16
N ARG A 182 3.76 -10.17 -8.03
CA ARG A 182 3.94 -9.48 -6.77
C ARG A 182 3.83 -7.96 -6.97
N PHE A 183 3.15 -7.30 -6.06
CA PHE A 183 3.36 -5.88 -5.78
C PHE A 183 4.07 -5.79 -4.44
N GLU A 184 5.15 -5.03 -4.39
CA GLU A 184 5.94 -4.87 -3.19
C GLU A 184 6.14 -3.39 -2.90
N ILE A 185 5.97 -3.02 -1.64
CA ILE A 185 6.53 -1.77 -1.14
C ILE A 185 7.56 -2.14 -0.12
N PHE A 186 8.76 -1.61 -0.29
CA PHE A 186 9.83 -1.86 0.64
C PHE A 186 10.53 -0.59 1.08
N GLY A 187 11.16 -0.67 2.24
CA GLY A 187 12.03 0.37 2.78
C GLY A 187 13.46 -0.13 2.87
N TYR A 188 14.40 0.73 2.46
CA TYR A 188 15.84 0.57 2.68
C TYR A 188 16.34 1.69 3.59
N ALA A 189 17.05 1.35 4.66
CA ALA A 189 17.69 2.34 5.54
C ALA A 189 19.12 1.92 5.85
N GLU A 190 20.05 2.86 5.72
CA GLU A 190 21.43 2.69 6.17
C GLU A 190 21.55 3.18 7.61
N LEU A 191 21.97 2.31 8.52
CA LEU A 191 22.11 2.63 9.94
C LEU A 191 23.57 2.77 10.37
N ALA A 192 23.85 3.70 11.28
CA ALA A 192 25.18 3.83 11.89
C ALA A 192 25.36 2.82 13.04
N GLY A 193 25.98 1.68 12.75
CA GLY A 193 26.25 0.62 13.72
C GLY A 193 25.10 -0.37 13.93
N ASP A 194 25.26 -1.28 14.88
CA ASP A 194 24.37 -2.44 15.09
C ASP A 194 23.05 -2.12 15.83
N GLY A 195 22.60 -0.86 15.80
CA GLY A 195 21.50 -0.30 16.59
C GLY A 195 20.30 -1.25 16.74
N THR A 196 20.30 -2.01 17.85
CA THR A 196 19.45 -3.18 18.08
C THR A 196 17.97 -2.89 18.38
N ASN A 197 17.48 -1.67 18.15
CA ASN A 197 16.20 -1.26 18.74
C ASN A 197 14.97 -1.26 17.83
N ASN A 198 15.07 -1.37 16.50
CA ASN A 198 13.92 -1.80 15.68
C ASN A 198 14.27 -2.03 14.20
N PRO A 199 14.82 -3.18 13.81
CA PRO A 199 15.32 -3.33 12.46
C PRO A 199 14.26 -3.87 11.49
N GLY A 200 12.97 -3.52 11.52
CA GLY A 200 12.13 -4.18 10.49
C GLY A 200 10.64 -3.92 10.39
N GLN A 201 10.10 -2.92 11.08
CA GLN A 201 8.67 -2.60 10.92
C GLN A 201 8.43 -1.12 10.71
N TRP A 202 9.30 -0.49 9.93
CA TRP A 202 9.06 0.88 9.52
C TRP A 202 8.19 0.96 8.26
N VAL A 203 8.09 -0.09 7.45
CA VAL A 203 7.06 -0.19 6.40
C VAL A 203 5.96 -1.14 6.87
N ARG A 204 4.74 -0.65 7.07
CA ARG A 204 3.60 -1.47 7.53
C ARG A 204 2.25 -0.89 7.11
N LEU A 205 1.20 -1.71 7.15
CA LEU A 205 -0.16 -1.17 7.16
C LEU A 205 -0.52 -0.74 8.57
N VAL A 206 -1.02 0.48 8.69
CA VAL A 206 -1.61 1.00 9.93
C VAL A 206 -3.07 1.32 9.71
N THR A 207 -3.88 0.96 10.69
CA THR A 207 -5.22 1.55 10.84
C THR A 207 -5.01 2.78 11.71
N PRO A 208 -5.36 4.00 11.26
CA PRO A 208 -5.29 5.17 12.12
C PRO A 208 -6.12 4.88 13.36
N SER A 209 -5.65 5.32 14.52
CA SER A 209 -6.57 5.42 15.64
C SER A 209 -7.65 6.41 15.23
N CYS A 210 -8.88 5.93 15.12
CA CYS A 210 -10.07 6.77 14.96
C CYS A 210 -10.87 6.67 16.26
N PRO A 211 -10.48 7.40 17.33
CA PRO A 211 -11.19 7.32 18.59
C PRO A 211 -12.65 7.69 18.36
N GLY A 212 -13.57 6.79 18.70
CA GLY A 212 -15.00 7.01 18.52
C GLY A 212 -15.61 6.37 17.27
N ASP A 213 -14.80 5.84 16.33
CA ASP A 213 -15.29 5.00 15.24
C ASP A 213 -15.35 3.55 15.75
N VAL A 214 -16.57 3.14 16.07
CA VAL A 214 -16.92 1.86 16.69
C VAL A 214 -17.26 0.82 15.63
N ASN A 215 -17.74 1.25 14.47
CA ASN A 215 -18.19 0.37 13.40
C ASN A 215 -17.08 0.08 12.36
N GLY A 216 -15.97 0.83 12.39
CA GLY A 216 -14.79 0.69 11.55
C GLY A 216 -14.96 1.27 10.13
N ASP A 217 -15.90 2.20 9.94
CA ASP A 217 -16.18 2.81 8.63
C ASP A 217 -15.41 4.11 8.36
N MET A 218 -14.53 4.49 9.30
CA MET A 218 -13.67 5.67 9.26
C MET A 218 -14.39 7.01 9.45
N MET A 219 -15.65 6.99 9.88
CA MET A 219 -16.43 8.20 10.11
C MET A 219 -17.11 8.15 11.49
N VAL A 220 -16.71 9.05 12.39
CA VAL A 220 -17.35 9.12 13.71
C VAL A 220 -18.71 9.80 13.60
N ASP A 221 -19.79 9.03 13.57
CA ASP A 221 -21.14 9.56 13.39
C ASP A 221 -22.24 8.85 14.20
N VAL A 222 -23.49 8.94 13.70
CA VAL A 222 -24.66 8.37 14.36
C VAL A 222 -24.63 6.85 14.42
N ASP A 223 -23.95 6.19 13.50
CA ASP A 223 -23.85 4.74 13.47
C ASP A 223 -22.94 4.23 14.60
N ASP A 224 -21.88 4.95 14.96
CA ASP A 224 -21.04 4.65 16.13
C ASP A 224 -21.78 4.88 17.45
N LEU A 225 -22.50 6.00 17.54
CA LEU A 225 -23.35 6.28 18.70
C LEU A 225 -24.40 5.17 18.88
N ASN A 226 -25.02 4.73 17.79
CA ASN A 226 -25.98 3.63 17.83
C ASN A 226 -25.30 2.32 18.25
N ALA A 227 -24.06 2.07 17.84
CA ALA A 227 -23.29 0.90 18.25
C ALA A 227 -23.06 0.89 19.77
N ILE A 228 -22.66 2.02 20.38
CA ILE A 228 -22.55 2.17 21.84
C ILE A 228 -23.90 1.95 22.53
N LEU A 229 -24.94 2.66 22.09
CA LEU A 229 -26.26 2.59 22.73
C LEU A 229 -26.89 1.20 22.65
N SER A 230 -26.56 0.42 21.61
CA SER A 230 -27.03 -0.95 21.46
C SER A 230 -26.47 -1.92 22.51
N ALA A 231 -25.30 -1.58 23.09
CA ALA A 231 -24.60 -2.38 24.08
C ALA A 231 -24.58 -1.72 25.47
N TRP A 232 -25.37 -0.66 25.69
CA TRP A 232 -25.33 0.14 26.90
C TRP A 232 -25.53 -0.68 28.18
N GLY A 233 -24.59 -0.52 29.13
CA GLY A 233 -24.59 -1.21 30.43
C GLY A 233 -24.35 -2.72 30.32
N THR A 234 -23.89 -3.23 29.18
CA THR A 234 -23.55 -4.65 29.01
C THR A 234 -22.08 -4.89 29.28
N ASN A 235 -21.77 -6.08 29.81
CA ASN A 235 -20.38 -6.52 29.91
C ASN A 235 -19.92 -7.03 28.55
N VAL A 236 -18.73 -6.60 28.13
CA VAL A 236 -18.10 -6.99 26.88
C VAL A 236 -16.74 -7.65 27.13
N GLY A 237 -16.19 -8.30 26.10
CA GLY A 237 -14.86 -8.90 26.18
C GLY A 237 -13.77 -7.83 26.11
N ALA A 238 -12.57 -8.15 26.60
CA ALA A 238 -11.42 -7.26 26.42
C ALA A 238 -11.17 -7.00 24.92
N GLY A 239 -10.99 -5.73 24.56
CA GLY A 239 -10.79 -5.30 23.17
C GLY A 239 -12.07 -5.21 22.34
N ASP A 240 -13.25 -5.21 22.97
CA ASP A 240 -14.50 -4.90 22.26
C ASP A 240 -14.48 -3.43 21.81
N PRO A 241 -14.78 -3.13 20.53
CA PRO A 241 -14.70 -1.76 20.00
C PRO A 241 -15.70 -0.78 20.62
N ARG A 242 -16.63 -1.26 21.47
CA ARG A 242 -17.60 -0.42 22.18
C ARG A 242 -17.15 0.00 23.58
N ASP A 243 -16.08 -0.58 24.12
CA ASP A 243 -15.46 -0.24 25.40
C ASP A 243 -14.16 0.54 25.12
N LEU A 244 -14.34 1.76 24.60
CA LEU A 244 -13.28 2.57 24.01
C LEU A 244 -12.48 3.33 25.06
N ALA A 245 -13.12 3.76 26.13
CA ALA A 245 -12.54 4.76 27.01
C ALA A 245 -11.46 4.19 27.92
N ASN A 246 -11.72 3.01 28.49
CA ASN A 246 -10.89 2.47 29.57
C ASN A 246 -10.68 0.95 29.50
N ASN A 247 -11.36 0.22 28.59
CA ASN A 247 -11.29 -1.22 28.46
C ASN A 247 -11.61 -1.94 29.79
N ASP A 248 -12.59 -1.43 30.56
CA ASP A 248 -12.96 -1.97 31.87
C ASP A 248 -13.95 -3.16 31.80
N GLY A 249 -14.40 -3.48 30.60
CA GLY A 249 -15.32 -4.55 30.28
C GLY A 249 -16.79 -4.15 30.33
N ILE A 250 -17.13 -2.86 30.50
CA ILE A 250 -18.51 -2.37 30.56
C ILE A 250 -18.71 -1.23 29.56
N VAL A 251 -19.71 -1.34 28.69
CA VAL A 251 -20.05 -0.23 27.79
C VAL A 251 -20.90 0.81 28.53
N ASP A 252 -20.38 2.01 28.75
CA ASP A 252 -21.09 3.05 29.50
C ASP A 252 -20.90 4.50 28.98
N VAL A 253 -21.06 5.48 29.88
CA VAL A 253 -20.99 6.90 29.55
C VAL A 253 -19.59 7.35 29.19
N ASP A 254 -18.55 6.70 29.71
CA ASP A 254 -17.18 7.04 29.38
C ASP A 254 -16.88 6.70 27.91
N ASP A 255 -17.38 5.56 27.42
CA ASP A 255 -17.27 5.16 26.00
C ASP A 255 -18.05 6.08 25.07
N LEU A 256 -19.29 6.42 25.46
CA LEU A 256 -20.10 7.39 24.72
C LEU A 256 -19.40 8.75 24.61
N ASN A 257 -18.72 9.20 25.66
CA ASN A 257 -18.00 10.46 25.64
C ASN A 257 -16.83 10.44 24.65
N VAL A 258 -16.22 9.28 24.37
CA VAL A 258 -15.20 9.14 23.31
C VAL A 258 -15.83 9.38 21.94
N VAL A 259 -16.97 8.76 21.63
CA VAL A 259 -17.70 8.97 20.36
C VAL A 259 -18.11 10.44 20.21
N LEU A 260 -18.76 11.02 21.22
CA LEU A 260 -19.22 12.41 21.16
C LEU A 260 -18.07 13.42 21.11
N GLY A 261 -16.94 13.11 21.77
CA GLY A 261 -15.74 13.94 21.74
C GLY A 261 -15.07 13.99 20.37
N ASN A 262 -15.32 12.99 19.52
CA ASN A 262 -14.78 12.87 18.17
C ASN A 262 -15.85 13.03 17.08
N TRP A 263 -17.05 13.51 17.43
CA TRP A 263 -18.18 13.57 16.51
C TRP A 263 -17.88 14.34 15.21
N GLY A 264 -18.18 13.72 14.07
CA GLY A 264 -17.93 14.30 12.75
C GLY A 264 -16.47 14.22 12.31
N ASN A 265 -15.60 13.59 13.08
CA ASN A 265 -14.24 13.30 12.64
C ASN A 265 -14.31 12.27 11.53
N ASN A 266 -13.89 12.68 10.34
CA ASN A 266 -13.48 11.78 9.30
C ASN A 266 -12.04 11.38 9.61
N CYS A 267 -11.80 10.09 9.74
CA CYS A 267 -10.47 9.54 9.88
C CYS A 267 -10.04 9.14 8.48
N PRO A 268 -9.43 10.05 7.69
CA PRO A 268 -8.78 9.62 6.47
C PRO A 268 -7.85 8.49 6.83
#